data_AF-A0A1Q3P5L5-F1
#
_entry.id   AF-A0A1Q3P5L5-F1
#
_cell.length_a   1.000
_cell.length_b   1.000
_cell.length_c   1.000
_cell.angle_alpha   90.00
_cell.angle_beta   90.00
_cell.angle_gamma   90.00
#
_symmetry.space_group_name_H-M   'P 1'
#
loop_
_entity.id
_entity.type
_entity.pdbx_description
1 polymer ?
#
loop_
_entity_poly.entity_id
_entity_poly.type
_entity_poly.pdbx_seq_one_letter_code
_entity_poly.pdbx_strand_id
1 'polypeptide(L)' 'MESLHYTIISEKMVWIWYYDEFGGKHLKELLADDAAAFVKRMEAAPDTKMVGTDFLRSRQ' A
#
# COMPACT_ATOMS: atom_id res chain seq x y z
N MET A 1 9.86 -14.18 4.22
CA MET A 1 8.98 -13.08 4.65
C MET A 1 8.66 -12.28 3.40
N GLU A 2 7.47 -12.50 2.85
CA GLU A 2 6.99 -11.76 1.69
C GLU A 2 6.74 -10.32 2.10
N SER A 3 7.45 -9.38 1.49
CA SER A 3 7.26 -7.96 1.76
C SER A 3 5.91 -7.53 1.19
N LEU A 4 5.01 -7.07 2.04
CA LEU A 4 3.76 -6.46 1.60
C LEU A 4 4.09 -5.06 1.03
N HIS A 5 3.73 -4.85 -0.22
CA HIS A 5 3.91 -3.60 -0.93
C HIS A 5 2.60 -2.84 -1.03
N TYR A 6 2.68 -1.51 -1.07
CA TYR A 6 1.52 -0.68 -1.36
C TYR A 6 1.91 0.59 -2.13
N THR A 7 0.91 1.19 -2.77
CA THR A 7 0.97 2.55 -3.30
C THR A 7 -0.34 3.27 -3.00
N ILE A 8 -0.23 4.51 -2.52
CA ILE A 8 -1.38 5.38 -2.24
C ILE A 8 -1.64 6.17 -3.51
N ILE A 9 -2.77 5.90 -4.17
CA ILE A 9 -3.18 6.61 -5.39
C ILE A 9 -3.92 7.90 -5.00
N SER A 10 -4.78 7.82 -3.99
CA SER A 10 -5.48 8.97 -3.38
C SER A 10 -5.95 8.63 -1.97
N GLU A 11 -6.53 9.60 -1.25
CA GLU A 11 -7.16 9.37 0.07
C GLU A 11 -8.25 8.27 0.06
N LYS A 12 -8.85 8.01 -1.11
CA LYS A 12 -9.93 7.03 -1.29
C LYS A 12 -9.53 5.82 -2.13
N MET A 13 -8.24 5.67 -2.47
CA MET A 13 -7.77 4.56 -3.29
C MET A 13 -6.32 4.18 -2.95
N VAL A 14 -6.14 2.93 -2.56
CA VAL A 14 -4.83 2.35 -2.26
C VAL A 14 -4.73 1.00 -2.95
N TRP A 15 -3.58 0.72 -3.57
CA TRP A 15 -3.26 -0.60 -4.09
C TRP A 15 -2.25 -1.28 -3.19
N ILE A 16 -2.49 -2.55 -2.88
CA ILE A 16 -1.63 -3.38 -2.04
C ILE A 16 -1.31 -4.65 -2.82
N TRP A 17 -0.05 -5.08 -2.81
CA TRP A 17 0.33 -6.36 -3.43
C TRP A 17 1.43 -7.07 -2.66
N TYR A 18 1.52 -8.37 -2.89
CA TYR A 18 2.63 -9.21 -2.44
C TYR A 18 2.91 -10.29 -3.49
N TYR A 19 4.05 -10.96 -3.36
CA TYR A 19 4.43 -12.12 -4.15
C TYR A 19 4.42 -13.33 -3.24
N ASP A 20 3.71 -14.38 -3.63
CA ASP A 20 3.73 -15.65 -2.90
C ASP A 20 5.07 -16.39 -3.10
N GLU A 21 5.28 -17.47 -2.34
CA GLU A 21 6.48 -18.32 -2.40
C GLU A 21 6.72 -18.96 -3.79
N PHE A 22 5.70 -19.01 -4.65
CA PHE A 22 5.77 -19.52 -6.02
C PHE A 22 5.94 -18.40 -7.06
N GLY A 23 6.08 -17.14 -6.63
CA GLY A 23 6.22 -15.96 -7.49
C GLY A 23 4.89 -15.42 -8.03
N GLY A 24 3.75 -15.92 -7.56
CA GLY A 24 2.43 -15.42 -7.88
C GLY A 24 2.19 -14.03 -7.28
N LYS A 25 1.80 -13.06 -8.13
CA LYS A 25 1.47 -11.71 -7.68
C LYS A 25 0.01 -11.63 -7.25
N HIS A 26 -0.23 -11.27 -6.00
CA HIS A 26 -1.55 -11.01 -5.45
C HIS A 26 -1.75 -9.52 -5.29
N LEU A 27 -2.82 -8.97 -5.87
CA LEU A 27 -3.16 -7.55 -5.82
C LEU A 27 -4.52 -7.38 -5.13
N LYS A 28 -4.61 -6.41 -4.23
CA LYS A 28 -5.86 -5.98 -3.61
C LYS A 28 -6.00 -4.46 -3.74
N GLU A 29 -7.15 -4.05 -4.22
CA GLU A 29 -7.53 -2.65 -4.27
C GLU A 29 -8.36 -2.32 -3.03
N LEU A 30 -7.97 -1.28 -2.30
CA LEU A 30 -8.78 -0.67 -1.25
C LEU A 30 -9.42 0.59 -1.81
N LEU A 31 -10.72 0.74 -1.57
CA LEU A 31 -11.53 1.84 -2.08
C LEU A 31 -12.26 2.54 -0.93
N ALA A 32 -12.55 3.82 -1.13
CA ALA A 32 -13.36 4.65 -0.23
C ALA A 32 -12.91 4.53 1.25
N ASP A 33 -13.80 4.07 2.13
CA ASP A 33 -13.58 4.05 3.58
C ASP A 33 -12.43 3.12 3.98
N ASP A 34 -12.23 2.01 3.26
CA ASP A 34 -11.12 1.08 3.53
C ASP A 34 -9.77 1.71 3.19
N ALA A 35 -9.71 2.47 2.10
CA ALA A 35 -8.53 3.23 1.72
C ALA A 35 -8.25 4.36 2.70
N ALA A 36 -9.27 5.13 3.09
CA ALA A 36 -9.14 6.22 4.05
C ALA A 36 -8.68 5.71 5.44
N ALA A 37 -9.26 4.59 5.88
CA ALA A 37 -8.85 3.93 7.12
C ALA A 37 -7.41 3.44 7.05
N PHE A 38 -6.97 2.92 5.90
CA PHE A 38 -5.58 2.50 5.70
C PHE A 38 -4.61 3.68 5.78
N VAL A 39 -4.87 4.77 5.05
CA VAL A 39 -4.01 5.98 5.05
C VAL A 39 -3.89 6.54 6.47
N LYS A 40 -5.02 6.66 7.19
CA LYS A 40 -5.03 7.15 8.57
C LYS A 40 -4.20 6.29 9.52
N ARG A 41 -4.21 4.96 9.34
CA ARG A 41 -3.38 4.04 10.15
C ARG A 41 -1.90 4.22 9.85
N MET A 42 -1.55 4.47 8.59
CA MET A 42 -0.15 4.70 8.19
C MET A 42 0.41 6.02 8.71
N GLU A 43 -0.39 7.07 8.75
CA GLU A 43 0.00 8.34 9.35
C GLU A 43 0.16 8.22 10.88
N ALA A 44 -0.62 7.36 11.53
CA ALA A 44 -0.60 7.19 12.98
C ALA A 44 0.50 6.23 13.49
N ALA A 45 0.99 5.30 12.67
CA ALA A 45 1.92 4.25 13.07
C ALA A 45 2.96 3.94 11.96
N PRO A 46 3.99 4.81 11.80
CA PRO A 46 5.01 4.65 10.75
C PRO A 46 5.91 3.41 10.90
N ASP A 47 5.92 2.76 12.07
CA ASP A 47 6.78 1.59 12.37
C ASP A 47 6.24 0.25 11.82
N THR A 48 5.10 0.24 11.13
CA THR A 48 4.62 -0.98 10.47
C THR A 48 5.50 -1.26 9.26
N LYS A 49 6.24 -2.38 9.26
CA LYS A 49 7.11 -2.84 8.15
C LYS A 49 6.31 -3.15 6.88
N MET A 50 5.79 -2.14 6.21
CA MET A 50 5.25 -2.22 4.86
C MET A 50 6.16 -1.42 3.93
N VAL A 51 6.45 -1.97 2.76
CA VAL A 51 7.34 -1.31 1.80
C VAL A 51 6.48 -0.40 0.94
N GLY A 52 6.42 0.89 1.33
CA GLY A 52 5.79 1.94 0.54
C GLY A 52 6.59 2.20 -0.73
N THR A 53 5.91 2.15 -1.88
CA THR A 53 6.51 2.44 -3.19
C THR A 53 5.94 3.74 -3.74
N ASP A 54 6.40 4.85 -3.17
CA ASP A 54 5.97 6.20 -3.54
C ASP A 54 6.64 6.68 -4.85
N PHE A 55 6.50 5.92 -5.93
CA PHE A 55 7.02 6.26 -7.26
C PHE A 55 6.35 7.50 -7.88
N LEU A 56 5.30 8.06 -7.27
CA LEU A 56 4.59 9.25 -7.76
C LEU A 56 5.06 10.57 -7.11
N ARG A 57 6.02 10.57 -6.16
CA ARG A 57 6.51 11.81 -5.53
C ARG A 57 7.58 12.56 -6.33
N SER A 58 8.02 12.04 -7.47
CA SER A 58 9.08 12.65 -8.30
C SER A 58 8.54 13.26 -9.59
N ARG A 59 7.73 14.32 -9.47
CA ARG A 59 7.62 15.41 -10.47
C ARG A 59 7.24 16.73 -9.77
N GLN A 60 8.22 17.37 -9.15
CA GLN A 60 8.31 18.83 -9.08
C GLN A 60 9.56 19.26 -9.83
#